data_AF-A0A8T5GG18-F1
#
_entry.id   AF-A0A8T5GG18-F1
#
_cell.length_a   1.000
_cell.length_b   1.000
_cell.length_c   1.000
_cell.angle_alpha   90.00
_cell.angle_beta   90.00
_cell.angle_gamma   90.00
#
_symmetry.space_group_name_H-M   'P 1'
#
loop_
_entity.id
_entity.type
_entity.pdbx_description
1 polymer ?
#
loop_
_entity_poly.entity_id
_entity_poly.type
_entity_poly.pdbx_seq_one_letter_code
_entity_poly.pdbx_strand_id
1 'polypeptide(L)' 'MKNLLLISLDCLRADVAYSGRISAVNRLIKQSTYFTNAISSAPLTPISHATLLTGLQPENHGIRHLFREKINK' A
#
# COMPACT_ATOMS: atom_id res chain seq x y z
N MET A 1 5.51 19.91 -17.65
CA MET A 1 5.51 19.46 -16.23
C MET A 1 5.21 17.97 -16.21
N LYS A 2 5.73 17.22 -15.22
CA LYS A 2 5.41 15.79 -15.03
C LYS A 2 4.32 15.68 -13.95
N ASN A 3 3.26 14.95 -14.25
CA ASN A 3 2.20 14.65 -13.30
C ASN A 3 2.48 13.29 -12.65
N LEU A 4 2.10 13.13 -11.39
CA LEU A 4 2.16 11.85 -10.68
C LEU A 4 0.74 11.40 -10.36
N LEU A 5 0.42 10.14 -10.68
CA LEU A 5 -0.82 9.49 -10.30
C LEU A 5 -0.49 8.31 -9.38
N LEU A 6 -1.03 8.33 -8.16
CA LEU A 6 -0.97 7.21 -7.22
C LEU A 6 -2.27 6.41 -7.30
N ILE A 7 -2.15 5.12 -7.63
CA ILE A 7 -3.29 4.18 -7.68
C ILE A 7 -3.09 3.16 -6.54
N SER A 8 -4.05 3.07 -5.62
CA SER A 8 -4.07 2.09 -4.53
C SER A 8 -5.21 1.10 -4.76
N LEU A 9 -4.92 -0.20 -4.66
CA LEU A 9 -5.90 -1.27 -4.69
C LEU A 9 -5.99 -1.86 -3.28
N ASP A 10 -7.03 -1.48 -2.54
CA ASP A 10 -7.16 -1.89 -1.14
C ASP A 10 -7.34 -3.41 -1.02
N CYS A 11 -6.71 -3.99 0.00
CA CYS A 11 -6.72 -5.42 0.30
C CYS A 11 -6.22 -6.36 -0.83
N LEU A 12 -5.49 -5.86 -1.84
CA LEU A 12 -4.93 -6.71 -2.88
C LEU A 12 -3.76 -7.54 -2.34
N ARG A 13 -3.98 -8.84 -2.17
CA ARG A 13 -2.93 -9.78 -1.78
C ARG A 13 -1.98 -10.09 -2.96
N ALA A 14 -0.71 -10.35 -2.62
CA ALA A 14 0.33 -10.68 -3.58
C ALA A 14 0.01 -11.92 -4.42
N ASP A 15 -0.50 -13.00 -3.81
CA ASP A 15 -0.86 -14.23 -4.52
C ASP A 15 -1.97 -14.01 -5.56
N VAL A 16 -2.92 -13.12 -5.29
CA VAL A 16 -3.95 -12.72 -6.24
C VAL A 16 -3.37 -11.81 -7.32
N ALA A 17 -2.53 -10.83 -6.97
CA ALA A 17 -1.88 -9.93 -7.93
C ALA A 17 -1.03 -10.69 -8.97
N TYR A 18 -0.34 -11.75 -8.53
CA TYR A 18 0.52 -12.56 -9.39
C TYR A 18 -0.19 -13.77 -10.02
N SER A 19 -1.47 -14.01 -9.70
CA SER A 19 -2.22 -15.17 -10.19
C SER A 19 -2.48 -15.19 -11.70
N GLY A 20 -2.22 -14.09 -12.40
CA GLY A 20 -2.59 -13.95 -13.81
C GLY A 20 -4.07 -13.59 -14.03
N ARG A 21 -4.91 -13.54 -12.99
CA ARG A 21 -6.36 -13.31 -13.13
C ARG A 21 -6.72 -11.86 -13.45
N ILE A 22 -5.88 -10.90 -13.06
CA ILE A 22 -6.14 -9.46 -13.28
C ILE A 22 -5.31 -8.98 -14.49
N SER A 23 -5.95 -8.96 -15.67
CA SER A 23 -5.26 -8.68 -16.93
C SER A 23 -4.51 -7.34 -16.97
N ALA A 24 -5.04 -6.30 -16.30
CA ALA A 24 -4.40 -4.99 -16.20
C ALA A 24 -3.12 -5.03 -15.35
N VAL A 25 -3.13 -5.74 -14.22
CA VAL A 25 -1.94 -5.92 -13.36
C VAL A 25 -0.86 -6.71 -14.10
N ASN A 26 -1.23 -7.77 -14.83
CA ASN A 26 -0.28 -8.54 -15.64
C ASN A 26 0.40 -7.68 -16.71
N ARG A 27 -0.35 -6.78 -17.35
CA ARG A 27 0.22 -5.85 -18.34
C ARG A 27 1.19 -4.87 -17.68
N LEU A 28 0.83 -4.30 -16.53
CA LEU A 28 1.72 -3.42 -15.77
C LEU A 28 3.02 -4.11 -15.40
N ILE A 29 2.97 -5.30 -14.79
CA ILE A 29 4.18 -6.07 -14.40
C ILE A 29 5.14 -6.27 -15.58
N LYS A 30 4.62 -6.54 -16.78
CA LYS A 30 5.45 -6.74 -17.99
C LYS A 30 6.07 -5.45 -18.55
N GLN A 31 5.49 -4.29 -18.23
CA GLN A 31 5.83 -3.00 -18.84
C GLN A 31 6.42 -1.99 -17.84
N SER A 32 6.52 -2.35 -16.55
CA SER A 32 6.98 -1.46 -15.48
C SER A 32 8.09 -2.10 -14.65
N THR A 33 8.77 -1.26 -13.87
CA THR A 33 9.53 -1.75 -12.71
C THR A 33 8.55 -2.19 -11.63
N TYR A 34 8.77 -3.35 -11.02
CA TYR A 34 7.96 -3.87 -9.93
C TYR A 34 8.86 -4.42 -8.83
N PHE A 35 8.33 -4.48 -7.61
CA PHE A 35 9.03 -4.98 -6.43
C PHE A 35 8.24 -6.14 -5.83
N THR A 36 8.91 -7.25 -5.54
CA THR A 36 8.30 -8.43 -4.92
C THR A 36 8.28 -8.33 -3.39
N ASN A 37 9.14 -7.50 -2.81
CA ASN A 37 9.21 -7.25 -1.38
C ASN A 37 8.49 -5.94 -1.02
N ALA A 38 7.15 -5.98 -1.00
CA ALA A 38 6.28 -4.86 -0.64
C ALA A 38 5.38 -5.26 0.53
N ILE A 39 5.97 -5.29 1.73
CA ILE A 39 5.29 -5.72 2.97
C ILE A 39 4.57 -4.52 3.58
N SER A 40 3.29 -4.67 3.89
CA SER A 40 2.53 -3.63 4.60
C SER A 40 2.98 -3.53 6.05
N SER A 41 3.23 -2.31 6.53
CA SER A 41 3.57 -2.04 7.94
C SER A 41 2.44 -2.33 8.92
N ALA A 42 1.20 -2.42 8.43
CA ALA A 42 0.03 -2.75 9.24
C ALA A 42 -1.08 -3.42 8.41
N PRO A 43 -1.92 -4.27 9.01
CA PRO A 43 -3.04 -4.91 8.32
C PRO A 43 -4.28 -4.00 8.16
N LEU A 44 -4.25 -2.77 8.70
CA LEU A 44 -5.38 -1.84 8.69
C LEU A 44 -5.18 -0.73 7.66
N THR A 45 -6.18 -0.52 6.80
CA THR A 45 -6.17 0.45 5.69
C THR A 45 -5.61 1.83 6.03
N PRO A 46 -6.08 2.55 7.08
CA PRO A 46 -5.62 3.92 7.35
C PRO A 46 -4.17 3.97 7.83
N ILE A 47 -3.70 2.93 8.51
CA ILE A 47 -2.33 2.85 9.02
C ILE A 47 -1.38 2.57 7.86
N SER A 48 -1.73 1.60 7.00
CA SER A 48 -0.97 1.27 5.79
C SER A 48 -0.86 2.46 4.84
N HIS A 49 -1.97 3.17 4.59
CA HIS A 49 -1.96 4.37 3.74
C HIS A 49 -1.18 5.53 4.38
N ALA A 50 -1.26 5.71 5.70
CA ALA A 50 -0.45 6.71 6.38
C ALA A 50 1.04 6.43 6.25
N THR A 51 1.47 5.17 6.41
CA THR A 51 2.86 4.78 6.16
C THR A 51 3.27 5.08 4.72
N LEU A 52 2.45 4.74 3.72
CA LEU A 52 2.74 4.99 2.30
C LEU A 52 2.89 6.48 1.98
N LEU A 53 2.01 7.33 2.51
CA LEU A 53 1.96 8.76 2.20
C LEU A 53 2.96 9.60 2.99
N THR A 54 3.38 9.13 4.18
CA THR A 54 4.32 9.87 5.04
C THR A 54 5.75 9.33 4.99
N GLY A 55 5.94 8.08 4.55
CA GLY A 55 7.22 7.37 4.64
C GLY A 55 7.62 7.00 6.08
N LEU A 56 6.72 7.17 7.06
CA LEU A 56 6.96 6.87 8.47
C LEU A 56 6.35 5.51 8.84
N GLN A 57 6.95 4.83 9.82
CA GLN A 57 6.32 3.65 10.43
C GLN A 57 5.19 4.05 11.41
N PRO A 58 4.27 3.13 11.77
CA PRO A 58 3.10 3.42 12.59
C PRO A 58 3.36 4.22 13.86
N GLU A 59 4.42 3.90 14.60
CA GLU A 59 4.82 4.58 15.83
C GLU A 59 5.18 6.06 15.63
N ASN A 60 5.59 6.44 14.41
CA ASN A 60 6.06 7.78 14.08
C ASN A 60 4.96 8.66 13.48
N HIS A 61 3.97 8.09 12.77
CA HIS A 61 2.80 8.84 12.30
C HIS A 61 1.58 8.75 13.25
N GLY A 62 1.62 7.89 14.26
CA GLY A 62 0.71 7.91 15.41
C GLY A 62 -0.73 7.43 15.15
N ILE A 63 -1.03 6.91 13.96
CA ILE A 63 -2.35 6.35 13.62
C ILE A 63 -2.38 4.89 14.09
N ARG A 64 -3.35 4.56 14.94
CA ARG A 64 -3.47 3.22 15.55
C ARG A 64 -4.62 2.40 14.98
N HIS A 65 -5.74 3.03 14.62
CA HIS A 65 -6.94 2.31 14.23
C HIS A 65 -7.84 3.10 13.27
N LEU A 66 -8.77 2.39 12.62
CA LEU A 66 -9.84 2.94 11.79
C LEU A 66 -10.75 3.91 12.52
N PHE A 67 -10.97 3.71 13.82
CA PHE A 67 -11.87 4.53 14.64
C PHE A 67 -11.19 5.78 15.23
N ARG A 68 -10.22 6.34 14.50
CA ARG A 68 -9.45 7.55 14.89
C ARG A 68 -8.68 7.42 16.21
N GLU A 69 -8.40 6.20 16.63
CA GLU A 69 -7.52 5.95 17.77
C GLU A 69 -6.08 6.31 17.39
N LYS A 70 -5.38 6.88 18.36
CA LYS A 70 -3.96 7.23 18.23
C LYS A 70 -3.10 6.32 19.08
N ILE A 71 -1.85 6.18 18.68
CA ILE A 71 -0.83 5.57 19.55
C ILE A 71 -0.54 6.60 20.65
N ASN A 72 -0.86 6.26 21.90
CA ASN A 72 -0.45 7.06 23.05
C ASN A 72 1.05 6.86 23.25
N LYS A 73 1.81 7.96 23.28
CA LYS A 73 3.20 7.97 23.70
C LYS A 73 3.28 8.12 25.21
#